data_AF-A0A3S8YEK4-F1
#
_entry.id   AF-A0A3S8YEK4-F1
#
_cell.length_a   1.000
_cell.length_b   1.000
_cell.length_c   1.000
_cell.angle_alpha   90.00
_cell.angle_beta   90.00
_cell.angle_gamma   90.00
#
_symmetry.space_group_name_H-M   'P 1'
#
loop_
_entity.id
_entity.type
_entity.pdbx_description
1 polymer ?
#
loop_
_entity_poly.entity_id
_entity_poly.type
_entity_poly.pdbx_seq_one_letter_code
_entity_poly.pdbx_strand_id
1 'polypeptide(L)' 'MRIRMTVAMPEGATRDGEPWPALGDEADVPTIVGAHLVAAGVAEDVTDQPARRRRTKEVGGGADGGDP' A
#
# COMPACT_ATOMS: atom_id res chain seq x y z
N MET A 1 -5.15 1.46 -7.93
CA MET A 1 -4.44 0.64 -6.91
C MET A 1 -5.35 -0.53 -6.66
N ARG A 2 -4.80 -1.74 -6.74
CA ARG A 2 -5.60 -2.95 -6.60
C ARG A 2 -5.65 -3.34 -5.14
N ILE A 3 -6.85 -3.59 -4.62
CA ILE A 3 -7.04 -4.06 -3.26
C ILE A 3 -7.86 -5.35 -3.25
N ARG A 4 -7.66 -6.17 -2.23
CA ARG A 4 -8.45 -7.35 -1.92
C ARG A 4 -9.24 -7.11 -0.65
N MET A 5 -10.56 -7.29 -0.68
CA MET A 5 -11.37 -7.14 0.53
C MET A 5 -11.03 -8.24 1.54
N THR A 6 -10.76 -7.86 2.79
CA THR A 6 -10.55 -8.79 3.91
C THR A 6 -11.76 -8.89 4.82
N VAL A 7 -12.73 -8.00 4.64
CA VAL A 7 -14.00 -7.99 5.37
C VAL A 7 -15.15 -7.88 4.38
N ALA A 8 -16.30 -8.45 4.75
CA ALA A 8 -17.54 -8.22 4.02
C ALA A 8 -18.07 -6.83 4.38
N MET A 9 -18.27 -5.98 3.36
CA MET A 9 -18.93 -4.70 3.55
C MET A 9 -20.41 -4.89 3.87
N PRO A 10 -21.02 -3.99 4.67
CA PRO A 10 -22.44 -4.08 4.99
C PRO A 10 -23.29 -4.00 3.72
N GLU A 11 -24.43 -4.69 3.74
CA GLU A 11 -25.37 -4.72 2.61
C GLU A 11 -25.79 -3.30 2.24
N GLY A 12 -25.65 -2.94 0.96
CA GLY A 12 -25.94 -1.61 0.43
C GLY A 12 -24.77 -0.61 0.50
N ALA A 13 -23.61 -1.00 1.05
CA ALA A 13 -22.40 -0.20 0.91
C ALA A 13 -22.03 -0.11 -0.57
N THR A 14 -21.97 1.12 -1.06
CA THR A 14 -21.62 1.44 -2.44
C THR A 14 -20.45 2.42 -2.45
N ARG A 15 -19.58 2.26 -3.43
CA ARG A 15 -18.50 3.15 -3.77
C ARG A 15 -18.83 3.78 -5.12
N ASP A 16 -19.03 5.08 -5.15
CA ASP A 16 -19.34 5.81 -6.39
C ASP A 16 -20.56 5.25 -7.15
N GLY A 17 -21.51 4.63 -6.42
CA GLY A 17 -22.69 3.95 -6.98
C GLY A 17 -22.48 2.47 -7.34
N GLU A 18 -21.25 1.97 -7.31
CA GLU A 18 -20.90 0.56 -7.53
C GLU A 18 -20.87 -0.18 -6.19
N PRO A 19 -21.43 -1.40 -6.05
CA PRO A 19 -21.29 -2.17 -4.81
C PRO A 19 -19.81 -2.48 -4.52
N TRP A 20 -19.47 -2.59 -3.23
CA TRP A 20 -18.15 -3.10 -2.86
C TRP A 20 -17.98 -4.55 -3.31
N PRO A 21 -16.76 -4.95 -3.72
CA PRO A 21 -16.44 -6.35 -4.00
C PRO A 21 -16.69 -7.21 -2.76
N ALA A 22 -16.99 -8.49 -3.00
CA ALA A 22 -17.20 -9.45 -1.93
C ALA A 22 -15.90 -9.72 -1.15
N LEU A 23 -16.05 -10.38 0.00
CA LEU A 23 -14.92 -10.83 0.80
C LEU A 23 -13.96 -11.67 -0.06
N GLY A 24 -12.69 -11.26 -0.13
CA GLY A 24 -11.65 -11.96 -0.86
C GLY A 24 -11.56 -11.60 -2.34
N ASP A 25 -12.50 -10.83 -2.88
CA ASP A 25 -12.47 -10.31 -4.24
C ASP A 25 -11.55 -9.09 -4.35
N GLU A 26 -11.02 -8.91 -5.56
CA GLU A 26 -10.12 -7.83 -5.92
C GLU A 26 -10.85 -6.73 -6.69
N ALA A 27 -10.54 -5.47 -6.39
CA ALA A 27 -11.03 -4.33 -7.15
C ALA A 27 -9.94 -3.29 -7.36
N ASP A 28 -9.99 -2.59 -8.50
CA ASP A 28 -9.17 -1.40 -8.71
C ASP A 28 -9.88 -0.16 -8.14
N VAL A 29 -9.16 0.55 -7.27
CA VAL A 29 -9.66 1.70 -6.54
C VAL A 29 -8.64 2.86 -6.59
N PRO A 30 -9.08 4.13 -6.44
CA PRO A 30 -8.20 5.27 -6.27
C PRO A 30 -7.25 5.02 -5.10
N THR A 31 -5.97 5.36 -5.28
CA THR A 31 -4.92 5.12 -4.28
C THR A 31 -5.28 5.70 -2.91
N ILE A 32 -5.92 6.87 -2.86
CA ILE A 32 -6.37 7.47 -1.61
C ILE A 32 -7.39 6.56 -0.92
N VAL A 33 -8.41 6.07 -1.63
CA VAL A 33 -9.43 5.16 -1.08
C VAL A 33 -8.82 3.83 -0.65
N GLY A 34 -7.99 3.23 -1.51
CA GLY A 34 -7.29 1.97 -1.20
C GLY A 34 -6.42 2.06 0.04
N ALA A 35 -5.63 3.14 0.16
CA ALA A 35 -4.79 3.37 1.33
C ALA A 35 -5.60 3.51 2.63
N HIS A 36 -6.76 4.17 2.61
CA HIS A 36 -7.63 4.26 3.78
C HIS A 36 -8.17 2.89 4.20
N LEU A 37 -8.57 2.05 3.24
CA LEU A 37 -9.09 0.71 3.52
C LEU A 37 -8.01 -0.22 4.06
N VAL A 38 -6.81 -0.15 3.48
CA VAL A 38 -5.64 -0.91 3.96
C VAL A 38 -5.23 -0.45 5.35
N ALA A 39 -5.17 0.86 5.60
CA ALA A 39 -4.85 1.40 6.92
C ALA A 39 -5.91 1.05 7.99
N ALA A 40 -7.18 0.93 7.58
CA ALA A 40 -8.27 0.50 8.46
C ALA A 40 -8.35 -1.02 8.66
N GLY A 41 -7.53 -1.82 7.95
CA GLY A 41 -7.57 -3.29 7.99
C GLY A 41 -8.77 -3.92 7.29
N VAL A 42 -9.47 -3.17 6.45
CA VAL A 42 -10.68 -3.57 5.69
C VAL A 42 -10.31 -4.24 4.36
N ALA A 43 -9.11 -3.95 3.85
CA ALA A 43 -8.58 -4.51 2.61
C ALA A 43 -7.07 -4.76 2.70
N GLU A 44 -6.55 -5.57 1.80
CA GLU A 44 -5.10 -5.69 1.55
C GLU A 44 -4.74 -5.05 0.21
N ASP A 45 -3.55 -4.47 0.13
CA ASP A 45 -2.99 -4.03 -1.15
C ASP A 45 -2.54 -5.25 -1.97
N VAL A 46 -3.05 -5.36 -3.20
CA VAL A 46 -2.69 -6.41 -4.16
C VAL A 46 -1.82 -5.85 -5.28
N THR A 47 -1.54 -4.55 -5.25
CA THR A 47 -0.61 -3.94 -6.20
C THR A 47 0.80 -4.40 -5.84
N ASP A 48 1.22 -5.53 -6.41
CA ASP A 48 2.61 -5.98 -6.40
C ASP A 48 3.49 -4.85 -6.97
N GLN A 49 4.11 -4.07 -6.08
CA GLN A 49 5.45 -3.53 -6.28
C GLN A 49 6.06 -2.97 -4.99
N PRO A 50 7.38 -3.15 -4.84
CA PRO A 50 8.00 -3.56 -3.60
C PRO A 50 8.11 -2.44 -2.59
N ALA A 51 8.00 -2.84 -1.31
CA ALA A 51 8.51 -2.13 -0.16
C ALA A 51 9.68 -1.24 -0.57
N ARG A 52 9.48 0.08 -0.51
CA ARG A 52 10.53 1.08 -0.75
C ARG A 52 11.57 0.89 0.35
N ARG A 53 12.46 -0.07 0.10
CA ARG A 53 13.52 -0.52 0.99
C ARG A 53 14.39 0.70 1.21
N ARG A 54 14.36 1.16 2.45
CA ARG A 54 15.14 2.24 3.04
C ARG A 54 16.53 2.29 2.39
N ARG A 55 16.84 3.36 1.65
CA ARG A 55 18.22 3.86 1.59
C ARG A 55 18.35 4.97 2.62
N THR A 56 18.50 4.57 3.88
CA THR A 56 19.23 5.38 4.85
C THR A 56 20.53 4.65 5.14
N LYS A 57 21.62 5.43 5.32
CA LYS A 57 23.05 5.04 5.46
C LYS A 57 23.77 4.89 4.11
N GLU A 58 24.82 5.63 3.79
CA GLU A 58 25.96 6.14 4.58
C GLU A 58 26.18 7.66 4.40
N VAL A 59 26.19 8.47 5.46
CA VAL A 59 27.37 8.94 6.25
C VAL A 59 28.66 9.15 5.44
N GLY A 60 29.15 10.39 5.46
CA GLY A 60 30.40 10.79 4.84
C GLY A 60 31.63 10.14 5.45
N GLY A 61 32.66 10.03 4.63
CA GLY A 61 34.04 9.71 5.02
C GLY A 61 34.98 10.59 4.20
N GLY A 62 35.36 11.73 4.77
CA GLY A 62 36.62 12.36 4.41
C GLY A 62 37.76 11.61 5.11
N ALA A 63 38.85 11.34 4.40
CA ALA A 63 40.16 11.08 4.97
C ALA A 63 41.22 11.41 3.90
N ASP A 64 41.75 12.61 4.04
CA ASP A 64 43.04 13.06 3.57
C ASP A 64 44.16 12.42 4.43
N GLY A 65 45.33 12.15 3.83
CA GLY A 65 46.52 11.57 4.47
C GLY A 65 46.66 10.06 4.20
N GLY A 66 47.78 9.50 3.72
CA GLY A 66 49.15 9.94 3.50
C GLY A 66 49.95 8.64 3.36
N ASP A 67 50.71 8.46 2.28
CA ASP A 67 51.47 7.24 1.96
C ASP A 67 52.98 7.52 2.16
N PRO A 68 53.80 6.53 2.57
CA PRO A 68 54.91 6.66 3.52
C PRO A 68 56.23 7.25 2.99
#